data_AF-A0A9D2A0J2-F1
#
_entry.id   AF-A0A9D2A0J2-F1
#
_cell.length_a   1.000
_cell.length_b   1.000
_cell.length_c   1.000
_cell.angle_alpha   90.00
_cell.angle_beta   90.00
_cell.angle_gamma   90.00
#
_symmetry.space_group_name_H-M   'P 1'
#
loop_
_entity.id
_entity.type
_entity.pdbx_description
1 polymer ?
#
loop_
_entity_poly.entity_id
_entity_poly.type
_entity_poly.pdbx_seq_one_letter_code
_entity_poly.pdbx_strand_id
1 'polypeptide(L)' 'NGYAADMLFVLNATSLQLLPTTVVALRAAAGAASPADIFLPTLLATLFSTLLGAVLVFVTRKRT' A
#
# COMPACT_ATOMS: atom_id res chain seq x y z
N ASN A 1 -5.48 -10.12 22.33
CA ASN A 1 -6.10 -10.40 21.02
C ASN A 1 -5.04 -10.32 19.93
N GLY A 2 -4.32 -11.41 19.64
CA GLY A 2 -3.15 -11.36 18.73
C GLY A 2 -3.49 -11.10 17.26
N TYR A 3 -4.70 -11.46 16.79
CA TYR A 3 -5.13 -11.26 15.39
C TYR A 3 -5.15 -9.78 15.00
N ALA A 4 -5.62 -8.93 15.91
CA ALA A 4 -5.71 -7.49 15.69
C ALA A 4 -4.32 -6.83 15.61
N ALA A 5 -3.34 -7.32 16.38
CA ALA A 5 -1.97 -6.80 16.34
C ALA A 5 -1.27 -7.15 15.03
N ASP A 6 -1.42 -8.39 14.54
CA ASP A 6 -0.85 -8.83 13.25
C ASP A 6 -1.45 -8.05 12.07
N MET A 7 -2.77 -7.82 12.07
CA MET A 7 -3.40 -6.99 11.05
C MET A 7 -3.02 -5.51 11.15
N LEU A 8 -2.89 -4.95 12.36
CA LEU A 8 -2.45 -3.57 12.55
C LEU A 8 -1.01 -3.37 12.06
N PHE A 9 -0.14 -4.37 12.26
CA PHE A 9 1.21 -4.38 11.72
C PHE A 9 1.22 -4.40 10.19
N VAL A 10 0.42 -5.27 9.55
CA VAL A 10 0.32 -5.32 8.08
C VAL A 10 -0.26 -4.02 7.51
N LEU A 11 -1.27 -3.42 8.15
CA LEU A 11 -1.82 -2.15 7.72
C LEU A 11 -0.79 -1.00 7.80
N ASN A 12 0.04 -0.98 8.84
CA ASN A 12 1.12 0.01 8.96
C ASN A 12 2.26 -0.25 7.96
N ALA A 13 2.68 -1.51 7.79
CA ALA A 13 3.76 -1.87 6.87
C ALA A 13 3.39 -1.63 5.39
N THR A 14 2.12 -1.82 5.04
CA THR A 14 1.63 -1.61 3.66
C THR A 14 1.48 -0.15 3.28
N SER A 15 1.71 0.79 4.22
CA SER A 15 1.76 2.24 3.97
C SER A 15 0.66 2.71 3.03
N LEU A 16 -0.61 2.41 3.39
CA LEU A 16 -1.77 2.69 2.54
C LEU A 16 -1.80 4.18 2.17
N GLN A 17 -1.30 4.54 0.98
CA GLN A 17 -1.24 5.92 0.54
C GLN A 17 -2.63 6.36 0.09
N LEU A 18 -3.30 7.19 0.92
CA LEU A 18 -4.59 7.78 0.58
C LEU A 18 -4.50 8.69 -0.65
N LEU A 19 -3.39 9.43 -0.79
CA LEU A 19 -3.05 10.23 -1.97
C LEU A 19 -1.52 10.24 -2.14
N PRO A 20 -0.95 9.84 -3.29
CA PRO A 20 0.49 9.86 -3.54
C PRO A 20 1.00 11.28 -3.86
N THR A 21 0.68 12.25 -3.01
CA THR A 21 0.99 13.68 -3.22
C THR A 21 2.48 13.93 -3.33
N THR A 22 3.32 13.20 -2.58
CA THR A 22 4.77 13.31 -2.62
C THR A 22 5.35 12.91 -3.97
N VAL A 23 4.89 11.80 -4.55
CA VAL A 23 5.38 11.30 -5.85
C VAL A 23 4.84 12.17 -6.99
N VAL A 24 3.59 12.66 -6.88
CA VAL A 24 2.99 13.62 -7.81
C VAL A 24 3.75 14.94 -7.80
N ALA A 25 4.14 15.46 -6.62
CA ALA A 25 4.93 16.68 -6.50
C ALA A 25 6.35 16.51 -7.08
N LEU A 26 7.00 15.37 -6.85
CA LEU A 26 8.30 15.05 -7.48
C LEU A 26 8.19 14.97 -9.01
N ARG A 27 7.12 14.36 -9.53
CA ARG A 27 6.81 14.29 -10.97
C ARG A 27 6.52 15.66 -11.57
N ALA A 28 5.79 16.51 -10.85
CA ALA A 28 5.52 17.89 -11.26
C ALA A 28 6.81 18.73 -11.27
N ALA A 29 7.67 18.58 -10.26
CA ALA A 29 8.98 19.23 -10.20
C ALA A 29 9.93 18.76 -11.30
N ALA A 30 9.80 17.51 -11.76
CA ALA A 30 10.54 16.96 -12.89
C ALA A 30 9.99 17.40 -14.27
N GLY A 31 8.98 18.27 -14.32
CA GLY A 31 8.45 18.84 -15.58
C GLY A 31 7.50 17.92 -16.36
N ALA A 32 6.89 16.93 -15.72
CA ALA A 32 6.04 15.98 -16.42
C ALA A 32 4.65 16.55 -16.78
N ALA A 33 4.22 16.35 -18.03
CA ALA A 33 2.97 16.89 -18.57
C ALA A 33 1.68 16.41 -17.88
N SER A 34 1.68 15.18 -17.33
CA SER A 34 0.61 14.66 -16.46
C SER A 34 1.21 14.01 -15.21
N PRO A 35 1.28 14.73 -14.08
CA PRO A 35 1.72 14.18 -12.80
C PRO A 35 0.71 13.21 -12.17
N ALA A 36 -0.55 13.20 -12.61
CA ALA A 36 -1.64 12.42 -11.99
C ALA A 36 -1.71 10.96 -12.47
N ASP A 37 -1.08 10.61 -13.60
CA ASP A 37 -1.17 9.26 -14.19
C ASP A 37 -0.59 8.15 -13.28
N ILE A 38 0.27 8.51 -12.32
CA ILE A 38 0.84 7.60 -11.32
C ILE A 38 -0.15 7.22 -10.19
N PHE A 39 -1.32 7.87 -10.13
CA PHE A 39 -2.32 7.57 -9.11
C PHE A 39 -2.86 6.14 -9.23
N LEU A 40 -3.25 5.75 -10.44
CA LEU A 40 -3.79 4.41 -10.74
C LEU A 40 -2.82 3.26 -10.39
N PRO A 41 -1.54 3.29 -10.83
CA PRO A 41 -0.59 2.24 -10.49
C PRO A 41 -0.22 2.23 -9.01
N THR A 42 -0.19 3.38 -8.34
CA THR A 42 0.07 3.43 -6.89
C THR A 42 -1.07 2.79 -6.10
N LEU A 43 -2.32 3.10 -6.45
CA LEU A 43 -3.49 2.50 -5.81
C LEU A 43 -3.49 0.97 -5.99
N LEU A 44 -3.21 0.49 -7.21
CA LEU A 44 -3.10 -0.94 -7.48
C LEU A 44 -1.95 -1.58 -6.68
N ALA A 45 -0.77 -0.99 -6.67
CA ALA A 45 0.38 -1.52 -5.94
C ALA A 45 0.09 -1.66 -4.45
N THR A 46 -0.53 -0.64 -3.85
CA THR A 46 -0.89 -0.65 -2.43
C THR A 46 -2.01 -1.66 -2.13
N LEU A 47 -3.04 -1.75 -2.98
CA LEU A 47 -4.10 -2.76 -2.84
C LEU A 47 -3.54 -4.19 -2.92
N PHE A 48 -2.66 -4.46 -3.89
CA PHE A 48 -1.99 -5.75 -4.01
C PHE A 48 -1.12 -6.05 -2.79
N SER A 49 -0.39 -5.06 -2.27
CA SER A 49 0.43 -5.19 -1.06
C SER A 49 -0.42 -5.54 0.17
N THR A 50 -1.55 -4.85 0.38
CA THR A 50 -2.48 -5.14 1.48
C THR A 50 -3.15 -6.50 1.32
N LEU A 51 -3.57 -6.89 0.11
CA LEU A 51 -4.14 -8.21 -0.16
C LEU A 51 -3.14 -9.33 0.09
N LEU A 52 -1.91 -9.23 -0.43
CA LEU A 52 -0.86 -10.21 -0.18
C LEU A 52 -0.52 -10.29 1.32
N GLY A 53 -0.39 -9.15 1.99
CA GLY A 53 -0.14 -9.09 3.43
C GLY A 53 -1.24 -9.79 4.23
N ALA A 54 -2.50 -9.55 3.90
CA ALA A 54 -3.64 -10.21 4.54
C ALA A 54 -3.68 -11.72 4.27
N VAL A 55 -3.43 -12.14 3.02
CA VAL A 55 -3.36 -13.56 2.64
C VAL A 55 -2.21 -14.26 3.36
N LEU A 56 -1.04 -13.63 3.45
CA LEU A 56 0.11 -14.17 4.18
C LEU A 56 -0.18 -14.33 5.67
N VAL A 57 -0.79 -13.34 6.32
CA VAL A 57 -1.22 -13.47 7.72
C VAL A 57 -2.20 -14.62 7.88
N PHE A 58 -3.18 -14.75 6.97
CA PHE A 58 -4.15 -15.85 7.01
C PHE A 58 -3.50 -17.22 6.84
N VAL A 59 -2.59 -17.38 5.87
CA VAL A 59 -1.91 -18.66 5.60
C VAL A 59 -0.95 -19.04 6.74
N THR A 60 -0.14 -18.09 7.20
CA THR A 60 0.87 -18.33 8.25
C THR A 60 0.20 -18.65 9.57
N ARG A 61 -0.94 -18.01 9.85
CA ARG A 61 -1.71 -18.24 11.07
C ARG A 61 -2.58 -19.48 11.04
N LYS A 62 -3.03 -19.95 9.87
CA LYS A 62 -3.71 -21.24 9.75
C LYS A 62 -2.79 -22.43 10.04
N ARG A 63 -1.46 -22.22 10.07
CA ARG A 63 -0.45 -23.25 10.36
C ARG A 63 0.06 -23.28 11.81
N THR A 64 -0.29 -22.29 12.65
CA THR A 64 0.07 -22.24 14.07
C THR A 64 -1.17 -22.44 14.93
#